data_AF-A0A2M8BZF9-F1
#
_entry.id   AF-A0A2M8BZF9-F1
#
_cell.length_a   1.000
_cell.length_b   1.000
_cell.length_c   1.000
_cell.angle_alpha   90.00
_cell.angle_beta   90.00
_cell.angle_gamma   90.00
#
_symmetry.space_group_name_H-M   'P 1'
#
loop_
_entity.id
_entity.type
_entity.pdbx_description
1 polymer ?
#
loop_
_entity_poly.entity_id
_entity_poly.type
_entity_poly.pdbx_seq_one_letter_code
_entity_poly.pdbx_strand_id
1 'polypeptide(L)'
;MIASPFVDSDGKVCQLTTFRDITQRKRVELELIELSKLKSELLSNISHELRSPLTSIKGVISSLLQKDVKLDEETREMLLISVIEETDRLANLVTNLLDMSKLEAGVWKPEKERCHILDIINEALERQKWVHQKHVFETEVDPDLPEIYADYG
;
A
#
# COMPACT_ATOMS: atom_id res chain seq x y z
N MET A 1 10.02 -1.22 41.41
CA MET A 1 10.59 -1.30 42.76
C MET A 1 9.64 -2.17 43.57
N ILE A 2 10.11 -3.32 44.05
CA ILE A 2 9.36 -4.12 45.03
C ILE A 2 10.16 -4.00 46.31
N ALA A 3 9.51 -3.53 47.37
CA ALA A 3 10.08 -3.44 48.69
C ALA A 3 9.33 -4.39 49.62
N SER A 4 10.04 -5.33 50.21
CA SER A 4 9.47 -6.30 51.14
C SER A 4 10.13 -6.10 52.51
N PRO A 5 9.34 -5.83 53.56
CA PRO A 5 9.88 -5.77 54.91
C PRO A 5 10.23 -7.18 55.38
N PHE A 6 11.32 -7.31 56.13
CA PHE A 6 11.69 -8.54 56.82
C PHE A 6 12.32 -8.20 58.17
N VAL A 7 12.31 -9.15 59.09
CA VAL A 7 12.96 -9.00 60.39
C VAL A 7 14.27 -9.78 60.35
N ASP A 8 15.37 -9.14 60.74
CA ASP A 8 16.68 -9.80 60.83
C ASP A 8 16.77 -10.72 62.07
N SER A 9 17.90 -11.41 62.23
CA SER A 9 18.13 -12.32 63.36
C SER A 9 18.14 -11.64 64.73
N ASP A 10 18.30 -10.32 64.79
CA ASP A 10 18.34 -9.52 66.02
C ASP A 10 16.99 -8.86 66.34
N GLY A 11 15.94 -9.19 65.58
CA GLY A 11 14.60 -8.64 65.77
C GLY A 11 14.40 -7.23 65.18
N LYS A 12 15.34 -6.72 64.38
CA LYS A 12 15.21 -5.40 63.74
C LYS A 12 14.46 -5.50 62.42
N VAL A 13 13.60 -4.52 62.17
CA VAL A 13 12.87 -4.40 60.90
C VAL A 13 13.81 -3.83 59.84
N CYS A 14 14.04 -4.62 58.79
CA CYS A 14 14.82 -4.25 57.61
C CYS A 14 13.94 -4.20 56.36
N GLN A 15 14.39 -3.50 55.33
CA GLN A 15 13.72 -3.40 54.04
C GLN A 15 14.64 -3.94 52.95
N LEU A 16 14.17 -4.94 52.20
CA LEU A 16 14.82 -5.38 50.98
C LEU A 16 14.21 -4.65 49.80
N THR A 17 15.02 -3.84 49.12
CA THR A 17 14.61 -3.14 47.90
C THR A 17 15.31 -3.74 46.70
N THR A 18 14.54 -4.24 45.74
CA THR A 18 15.08 -4.73 44.46
C THR A 18 14.83 -3.71 43.35
N PHE A 19 15.89 -3.45 42.58
CA PHE A 19 15.84 -2.64 41.37
C PHE A 19 16.10 -3.54 40.17
N ARG A 20 15.23 -3.45 39.16
CA ARG A 20 15.40 -4.14 37.88
C ARG A 20 15.50 -3.09 36.81
N ASP A 21 16.58 -3.11 36.04
CA ASP A 21 16.68 -2.30 34.84
C ASP A 21 15.65 -2.78 33.81
N ILE A 22 14.76 -1.88 33.42
CA ILE A 22 13.70 -2.14 32.43
C ILE A 22 13.89 -1.29 31.17
N THR A 23 15.01 -0.57 31.04
CA THR A 23 15.23 0.42 29.98
C THR A 23 15.11 -0.20 28.60
N GLN A 24 15.77 -1.33 28.36
CA GLN A 24 15.68 -2.04 27.09
C GLN A 24 14.28 -2.58 26.82
N ARG A 25 13.64 -3.18 27.83
CA ARG A 25 12.27 -3.71 27.70
C ARG A 25 11.27 -2.61 27.37
N LYS A 26 11.39 -1.45 28.03
CA LYS A 26 10.54 -0.28 27.78
C LYS A 26 10.77 0.31 26.40
N ARG A 27 12.00 0.30 25.89
CA ARG A 27 12.31 0.75 24.52
C ARG A 27 11.62 -0.13 23.47
N VAL A 28 11.77 -1.45 23.58
CA VAL A 28 11.11 -2.40 22.67
C VAL A 28 9.58 -2.28 22.77
N GLU A 29 9.04 -2.10 23.97
CA GLU A 29 7.59 -1.88 24.17
C GLU A 29 7.11 -0.62 23.44
N LEU A 30 7.86 0.49 23.53
CA LEU A 30 7.53 1.73 22.82
C LEU A 30 7.63 1.57 21.30
N GLU A 31 8.69 0.92 20.80
CA GLU A 31 8.86 0.62 19.37
C GLU A 31 7.70 -0.23 18.82
N LEU A 32 7.25 -1.24 19.58
CA LEU A 32 6.10 -2.06 19.20
C LEU A 32 4.78 -1.27 19.18
N ILE A 33 4.58 -0.37 20.15
CA ILE A 33 3.39 0.51 20.17
C ILE A 33 3.40 1.43 18.96
N GLU A 34 4.56 2.00 18.62
CA GLU A 34 4.73 2.88 17.47
C GLU A 34 4.48 2.14 16.15
N LEU A 35 5.07 0.95 15.98
CA LEU A 35 4.80 0.07 14.84
C LEU A 35 3.33 -0.30 14.72
N SER A 36 2.68 -0.65 15.83
CA SER A 36 1.25 -0.98 15.84
C SER A 36 0.38 0.21 15.44
N LYS A 37 0.76 1.42 15.87
CA LYS A 37 0.06 2.66 15.51
C LYS A 37 0.21 2.94 14.01
N LEU A 38 1.43 2.90 13.49
CA LEU A 38 1.72 3.08 12.06
C LEU A 38 0.95 2.07 11.20
N LYS A 39 0.92 0.80 11.61
CA LYS A 39 0.14 -0.25 10.93
C LYS A 39 -1.36 0.07 10.90
N SER A 40 -1.90 0.55 12.01
CA SER A 40 -3.32 0.90 12.12
C SER A 40 -3.67 2.10 11.24
N GLU A 41 -2.81 3.12 11.21
CA GLU A 41 -2.95 4.29 10.33
C GLU A 41 -2.89 3.90 8.85
N LEU A 42 -1.94 3.04 8.47
CA LEU A 42 -1.83 2.50 7.11
C LEU A 42 -3.12 1.78 6.69
N LEU A 43 -3.63 0.85 7.52
CA LEU A 43 -4.86 0.12 7.23
C LEU A 43 -6.09 1.04 7.13
N SER A 44 -6.15 2.07 7.97
CA SER A 44 -7.20 3.09 7.89
C SER A 44 -7.13 3.85 6.57
N ASN A 45 -5.94 4.31 6.18
CA ASN A 45 -5.73 5.05 4.93
C ASN A 45 -6.13 4.21 3.72
N ILE A 46 -5.69 2.95 3.66
CA ILE A 46 -6.08 2.01 2.59
C ILE A 46 -7.61 1.86 2.56
N SER A 47 -8.25 1.67 3.71
CA SER A 47 -9.72 1.53 3.78
C SER A 47 -10.45 2.77 3.25
N HIS A 48 -9.90 3.96 3.50
CA HIS A 48 -10.42 5.21 2.94
C HIS A 48 -10.22 5.31 1.42
N GLU A 49 -9.03 4.97 0.94
CA GLU A 49 -8.69 5.00 -0.48
C GLU A 49 -9.52 4.00 -1.30
N LEU A 50 -9.84 2.82 -0.75
CA LEU A 50 -10.73 1.84 -1.40
C LEU A 50 -12.20 2.28 -1.39
N ARG A 51 -12.63 3.05 -0.38
CA ARG A 51 -14.04 3.49 -0.27
C ARG A 51 -14.41 4.50 -1.35
N SER A 52 -13.49 5.38 -1.73
CA SER A 52 -13.71 6.40 -2.75
C SER A 52 -14.11 5.83 -4.13
N PRO A 53 -13.30 4.97 -4.78
CA PRO A 53 -13.65 4.37 -6.08
C PRO A 53 -14.95 3.56 -5.99
N LEU A 54 -15.15 2.81 -4.90
CA LEU A 54 -16.37 2.02 -4.70
C LEU A 54 -17.63 2.91 -4.60
N THR A 55 -17.51 4.06 -3.94
CA THR A 55 -18.61 5.04 -3.83
C THR A 55 -18.91 5.66 -5.19
N SER A 56 -17.88 5.99 -5.97
CA SER A 56 -17.99 6.50 -7.34
C SER A 56 -18.71 5.49 -8.25
N ILE A 57 -18.21 4.25 -8.32
CA ILE A 57 -18.80 3.15 -9.11
C ILE A 57 -20.28 2.96 -8.75
N LYS A 58 -20.58 2.87 -7.45
CA LYS A 58 -21.96 2.69 -6.98
C LYS A 58 -22.84 3.88 -7.37
N GLY A 59 -22.32 5.11 -7.27
CA GLY A 59 -23.02 6.32 -7.68
C GLY A 59 -23.39 6.28 -9.16
N VAL A 60 -22.41 6.02 -10.03
CA VAL A 60 -22.62 5.94 -11.48
C VAL A 60 -23.61 4.84 -11.86
N ILE A 61 -23.45 3.62 -11.34
CA ILE A 61 -24.37 2.51 -11.62
C ILE A 61 -25.78 2.85 -11.11
N SER A 62 -25.90 3.49 -9.95
CA SER A 62 -27.22 3.90 -9.43
C SER A 62 -27.89 4.93 -10.34
N SER A 63 -27.12 5.90 -10.87
CA SER A 63 -27.61 6.88 -11.84
C SER A 63 -28.03 6.23 -13.17
N LEU A 64 -27.27 5.24 -13.67
CA LEU A 64 -27.60 4.50 -14.88
C LEU A 64 -28.87 3.64 -14.74
N LEU A 65 -29.25 3.26 -13.51
CA LEU A 65 -30.46 2.49 -13.22
C LEU A 65 -31.72 3.35 -13.04
N GLN A 66 -31.58 4.67 -12.91
CA GLN A 66 -32.72 5.59 -12.74
C GLN A 66 -33.52 5.72 -14.05
N LYS A 67 -34.79 5.31 -14.01
CA LYS A 67 -35.67 5.30 -15.20
C LYS A 67 -36.19 6.69 -15.60
N ASP A 68 -36.13 7.63 -14.67
CA ASP A 68 -36.55 9.02 -14.80
C ASP A 68 -35.45 9.93 -15.38
N VAL A 69 -34.21 9.44 -15.45
CA VAL A 69 -33.08 10.15 -16.07
C VAL A 69 -32.89 9.66 -17.50
N LYS A 70 -33.01 10.58 -18.47
CA LYS A 70 -32.66 10.32 -19.87
C LYS A 70 -31.23 10.79 -20.11
N LEU A 71 -30.32 9.85 -20.25
CA LEU A 71 -28.95 10.09 -20.69
C LEU A 71 -28.89 9.89 -22.21
N ASP A 72 -28.16 10.76 -22.90
CA ASP A 72 -27.74 10.47 -24.27
C ASP A 72 -26.69 9.34 -24.28
N GLU A 73 -26.45 8.78 -25.46
CA GLU A 73 -25.57 7.63 -25.62
C GLU A 73 -24.12 7.96 -25.24
N GLU A 74 -23.66 9.17 -25.58
CA GLU A 74 -22.29 9.63 -25.29
C GLU A 74 -22.05 9.77 -23.77
N THR A 75 -23.00 10.34 -23.04
CA THR A 75 -22.95 10.46 -21.59
C THR A 75 -23.00 9.09 -20.93
N ARG A 76 -23.83 8.17 -21.44
CA ARG A 76 -23.89 6.80 -20.94
C ARG A 76 -22.55 6.08 -21.13
N GLU A 77 -21.94 6.22 -22.30
CA GLU A 77 -20.64 5.64 -22.60
C GLU A 77 -19.55 6.21 -21.68
N MET A 78 -19.49 7.53 -21.51
CA MET A 78 -18.53 8.17 -20.59
C MET A 78 -18.69 7.69 -19.14
N LEU A 79 -19.92 7.52 -18.66
CA LEU A 79 -20.18 6.99 -17.32
C LEU A 79 -19.69 5.53 -17.18
N LEU A 80 -19.92 4.69 -18.19
CA LEU A 80 -19.44 3.32 -18.19
C LEU A 80 -17.90 3.24 -18.26
N ILE A 81 -17.26 4.11 -19.05
CA ILE A 81 -15.79 4.24 -19.09
C ILE A 81 -15.27 4.61 -17.69
N SER A 82 -15.87 5.60 -17.03
CA SER A 82 -15.49 5.99 -15.67
C SER A 82 -15.63 4.84 -14.67
N VAL A 83 -16.63 3.96 -14.80
CA VAL A 83 -16.74 2.75 -13.97
C VAL A 83 -15.56 1.82 -14.19
N ILE A 84 -15.16 1.58 -15.44
CA ILE A 84 -14.00 0.74 -15.78
C ILE A 84 -12.73 1.32 -15.16
N GLU A 85 -12.49 2.61 -15.33
CA GLU A 85 -11.32 3.30 -14.76
C GLU A 85 -11.25 3.18 -13.23
N GLU A 86 -12.37 3.34 -12.53
CA GLU A 86 -12.41 3.18 -11.07
C GLU A 86 -12.24 1.71 -10.63
N THR A 87 -12.69 0.74 -11.44
CA THR A 87 -12.43 -0.67 -11.17
C THR A 87 -10.96 -1.04 -11.37
N ASP A 88 -10.31 -0.51 -12.41
CA ASP A 88 -8.88 -0.72 -12.65
C ASP A 88 -8.05 -0.07 -11.55
N ARG A 89 -8.43 1.12 -11.11
CA ARG A 89 -7.82 1.79 -9.95
C ARG A 89 -7.94 0.95 -8.68
N LEU A 90 -9.12 0.39 -8.42
CA LEU A 90 -9.34 -0.48 -7.26
C LEU A 90 -8.46 -1.74 -7.34
N ALA A 91 -8.38 -2.38 -8.52
CA ALA A 91 -7.53 -3.54 -8.74
C ALA A 91 -6.06 -3.21 -8.45
N ASN A 92 -5.55 -2.08 -8.95
CA ASN A 92 -4.19 -1.63 -8.70
C ASN A 92 -3.91 -1.37 -7.21
N LEU A 93 -4.85 -0.76 -6.48
CA LEU A 93 -4.72 -0.57 -5.02
C LEU A 93 -4.62 -1.90 -4.26
N VAL A 94 -5.42 -2.89 -4.66
CA VAL A 94 -5.37 -4.24 -4.06
C VAL A 94 -4.06 -4.94 -4.39
N THR A 95 -3.60 -4.88 -5.63
CA THR A 95 -2.31 -5.44 -6.05
C THR A 95 -1.16 -4.84 -5.26
N ASN A 96 -1.10 -3.51 -5.18
CA ASN A 96 -0.07 -2.80 -4.40
C ASN A 96 -0.06 -3.21 -2.92
N LEU A 97 -1.24 -3.43 -2.33
CA LEU A 97 -1.36 -3.91 -0.95
C LEU A 97 -0.81 -5.33 -0.77
N LEU A 98 -1.13 -6.23 -1.70
CA LEU A 98 -0.63 -7.61 -1.68
C LEU A 98 0.89 -7.65 -1.86
N ASP A 99 1.42 -6.81 -2.75
CA ASP A 99 2.86 -6.74 -3.01
C ASP A 99 3.61 -6.13 -1.83
N MET A 100 3.07 -5.10 -1.20
CA MET A 100 3.60 -4.57 0.07
C MET A 100 3.62 -5.66 1.16
N SER A 101 2.56 -6.47 1.26
CA SER A 101 2.51 -7.58 2.22
C SER A 101 3.57 -8.65 1.96
N LYS A 102 3.83 -8.96 0.67
CA LYS A 102 4.91 -9.89 0.28
C LYS A 102 6.30 -9.31 0.60
N LEU A 103 6.50 -8.01 0.40
CA LEU A 103 7.74 -7.31 0.73
C LEU A 103 8.00 -7.32 2.24
N GLU A 104 7.00 -7.00 3.06
CA GLU A 104 7.10 -7.03 4.53
C GLU A 104 7.39 -8.45 5.07
N ALA A 105 6.79 -9.47 4.47
CA ALA A 105 7.03 -10.86 4.84
C ALA A 105 8.38 -11.40 4.35
N GLY A 106 9.13 -10.63 3.54
CA GLY A 106 10.40 -11.05 2.97
C GLY A 106 10.28 -12.21 1.96
N VAL A 107 9.08 -12.43 1.41
CA VAL A 107 8.81 -13.51 0.45
C VAL A 107 8.93 -13.07 -1.00
N TRP A 108 9.04 -11.75 -1.24
CA TRP A 108 9.29 -11.20 -2.58
C TRP A 108 10.68 -11.59 -3.08
N LYS A 109 10.76 -12.18 -4.27
CA LYS A 109 12.02 -12.51 -4.95
C LYS A 109 11.95 -11.98 -6.37
N PRO A 110 12.74 -10.97 -6.74
CA PRO A 110 12.71 -10.45 -8.09
C PRO A 110 13.34 -11.44 -9.06
N GLU A 111 12.67 -11.67 -10.19
CA GLU A 111 13.14 -12.52 -11.29
C GLU A 111 13.91 -11.65 -12.28
N LYS A 112 15.19 -11.43 -11.99
CA LYS A 112 16.04 -10.57 -12.82
C LYS A 112 16.56 -11.31 -14.04
N GLU A 113 16.41 -10.68 -15.20
CA GLU A 113 16.98 -11.14 -16.45
C GLU A 113 17.66 -9.99 -17.21
N ARG A 114 18.40 -10.36 -18.26
CA ARG A 114 19.00 -9.37 -19.18
C ARG A 114 17.90 -8.88 -20.09
N CYS A 115 17.70 -7.56 -20.13
CA CYS A 115 16.70 -6.95 -20.99
C CYS A 115 17.18 -5.63 -21.59
N HIS A 116 16.60 -5.28 -22.73
CA HIS A 116 16.79 -3.97 -23.33
C HIS A 116 15.83 -2.97 -22.70
N ILE A 117 16.37 -1.83 -22.27
CA ILE A 117 15.56 -0.76 -21.70
C ILE A 117 14.48 -0.25 -22.67
N LEU A 118 14.75 -0.34 -23.99
CA LEU A 118 13.78 -0.03 -25.03
C LEU A 118 12.53 -0.90 -24.97
N ASP A 119 12.66 -2.19 -24.66
CA ASP A 119 11.52 -3.09 -24.57
C ASP A 119 10.61 -2.70 -23.40
N ILE A 120 11.21 -2.38 -22.25
CA ILE A 120 10.49 -1.90 -21.06
C ILE A 120 9.77 -0.58 -21.34
N ILE A 121 10.46 0.37 -22.00
CA ILE A 121 9.88 1.66 -22.38
C ILE A 121 8.70 1.45 -23.33
N ASN A 122 8.86 0.63 -24.37
CA ASN A 122 7.81 0.38 -25.36
C ASN A 122 6.58 -0.29 -24.71
N GLU A 123 6.78 -1.25 -23.82
CA GLU A 123 5.69 -1.90 -23.10
C GLU A 123 4.95 -0.93 -22.17
N ALA A 124 5.69 -0.05 -21.49
CA ALA A 124 5.07 1.01 -20.68
C ALA A 124 4.25 1.98 -21.55
N LEU A 125 4.79 2.40 -22.71
CA LEU A 125 4.09 3.28 -23.65
C LEU A 125 2.82 2.64 -24.24
N GLU A 126 2.87 1.37 -24.63
CA GLU A 126 1.70 0.65 -25.14
C GLU A 126 0.58 0.59 -24.12
N ARG A 127 0.91 0.33 -22.84
CA ARG A 127 -0.06 0.40 -21.73
C ARG A 127 -0.70 1.79 -21.62
N GLN A 128 0.08 2.86 -21.78
CA GLN A 128 -0.43 4.23 -21.70
C GLN A 128 -1.27 4.64 -22.91
N LYS A 129 -0.92 4.21 -24.14
CA LYS A 129 -1.71 4.51 -25.35
C LYS A 129 -3.15 3.99 -25.25
N TRP A 130 -3.34 2.83 -24.62
CA TRP A 130 -4.65 2.21 -24.46
C TRP A 130 -5.55 3.02 -23.51
N VAL A 131 -4.97 3.51 -22.41
CA VAL A 131 -5.66 4.30 -21.37
C VAL A 131 -5.87 5.77 -21.81
N HIS A 132 -4.91 6.32 -22.55
CA HIS A 132 -4.84 7.75 -22.88
C HIS A 132 -4.86 8.00 -24.38
N GLN A 133 -5.96 7.63 -25.04
CA GLN A 133 -6.13 7.76 -26.50
C GLN A 133 -5.99 9.20 -27.03
N LYS A 134 -6.11 10.22 -26.17
CA LYS A 134 -5.99 11.65 -26.54
C LYS A 134 -4.59 12.22 -26.39
N HIS A 135 -3.64 11.47 -25.82
CA HIS A 135 -2.29 11.94 -25.55
C HIS A 135 -1.27 11.28 -26.50
N VAL A 136 -0.33 12.09 -26.99
CA VAL A 136 0.80 11.63 -27.79
C VAL A 136 2.01 11.49 -26.88
N PHE A 137 2.63 10.31 -26.91
CA PHE A 137 3.86 10.04 -26.19
C PHE A 137 5.03 10.01 -27.18
N GLU A 138 6.06 10.81 -26.92
CA GLU A 138 7.30 10.84 -27.68
C GLU A 138 8.44 10.33 -26.80
N THR A 139 9.35 9.54 -27.38
CA THR A 139 10.51 9.02 -26.66
C THR A 139 11.78 9.21 -27.47
N GLU A 140 12.81 9.73 -26.80
CA GLU A 140 14.16 9.85 -27.32
C GLU A 140 15.08 8.99 -26.46
N VAL A 141 15.62 7.93 -27.05
CA VAL A 141 16.41 6.92 -26.37
C VAL A 141 17.65 6.65 -27.23
N ASP A 142 18.83 6.65 -26.60
CA ASP A 142 20.09 6.35 -27.28
C ASP A 142 20.06 4.89 -27.81
N PRO A 143 20.27 4.66 -29.12
CA PRO A 143 20.23 3.32 -29.71
C PRO A 143 21.34 2.39 -29.18
N ASP A 144 22.43 2.93 -28.61
CA ASP A 144 23.58 2.15 -28.15
C ASP A 144 23.53 1.83 -26.64
N LEU A 145 22.33 1.89 -26.03
CA LEU A 145 22.17 1.57 -24.61
C LEU A 145 22.50 0.09 -24.32
N PRO A 146 23.31 -0.17 -23.27
CA PRO A 146 23.62 -1.53 -22.88
C PRO A 146 22.39 -2.23 -22.30
N GLU A 147 22.38 -3.56 -22.39
CA GLU A 147 21.43 -4.37 -21.63
C GLU A 147 21.56 -4.11 -20.13
N ILE A 148 20.42 -4.12 -19.45
CA ILE A 148 20.35 -4.00 -18.00
C ILE A 148 19.93 -5.34 -17.38
N TYR A 149 20.26 -5.51 -16.10
CA TYR A 149 19.81 -6.66 -15.33
C TYR A 149 18.66 -6.24 -14.42
N ALA A 150 17.45 -6.47 -14.89
CA ALA A 150 16.23 -5.99 -14.25
C ALA A 150 15.19 -7.10 -14.17
N ASP A 151 14.29 -6.95 -13.20
CA ASP A 151 13.02 -7.66 -13.18
C ASP A 151 12.00 -6.67 -13.73
N TYR A 152 11.43 -6.98 -14.90
CA TYR A 152 10.52 -6.08 -15.63
C TYR A 152 9.13 -6.68 -15.86
N GLY A 153 8.80 -7.77 -15.14
CA GLY A 153 7.46 -8.34 -15.06
C GLY A 153 6.56 -7.55 -14.13
#